data_AF-A2D9T2-F1
#
_entry.id   AF-A2D9T2-F1
#
_cell.length_a   1.000
_cell.length_b   1.000
_cell.length_c   1.000
_cell.angle_alpha   90.00
_cell.angle_beta   90.00
_cell.angle_gamma   90.00
#
_symmetry.space_group_name_H-M   'P 1'
#
loop_
_entity.id
_entity.type
_entity.pdbx_description
1 polymer ?
#
loop_
_entity_poly.entity_id
_entity_poly.type
_entity_poly.pdbx_seq_one_letter_code
_entity_poly.pdbx_strand_id
1 'polypeptide(L)'
;MYNDKERFIYFIEREGFDKNQKLRSSFYPYSNKAYSLLELGCYHGAVDCFKLLITKFDSKITQTCLELLFLGGNQEIMSECLKYQQPNKKCMEYAIISHNIDFVTFLMNEYNIKIDLEYCGRFNNLESFLVYFNQTNDFNKCFIYSMIFGLLSLYEYFISHGANINEKDKYGETALHFAAIYNSKDTVEILISHGANINEKDDN
;
A
#
# COMPACT_ATOMS: atom_id res chain seq x y z
N MET A 1 -9.11 3.10 -20.18
CA MET A 1 -10.27 2.73 -19.34
C MET A 1 -11.49 3.44 -19.88
N TYR A 2 -12.60 2.74 -20.14
CA TYR A 2 -13.75 3.31 -20.86
C TYR A 2 -14.64 4.13 -19.91
N ASN A 3 -14.48 5.46 -19.89
CA ASN A 3 -15.46 6.37 -19.33
C ASN A 3 -16.70 6.38 -20.22
N ASP A 4 -17.66 5.50 -19.96
CA ASP A 4 -18.97 5.54 -20.62
C ASP A 4 -19.81 6.70 -20.07
N LYS A 5 -19.37 7.91 -20.40
CA LYS A 5 -19.90 9.18 -19.91
C LYS A 5 -21.38 9.33 -20.27
N GLU A 6 -21.77 8.90 -21.47
CA GLU A 6 -23.15 8.99 -21.94
C GLU A 6 -24.09 8.12 -21.10
N ARG A 7 -23.72 6.84 -20.86
CA ARG A 7 -24.51 5.99 -19.97
C ARG A 7 -24.52 6.50 -18.54
N PHE A 8 -23.41 7.08 -18.07
CA PHE A 8 -23.36 7.66 -16.74
C PHE A 8 -24.29 8.87 -16.59
N ILE A 9 -24.35 9.76 -17.59
CA ILE A 9 -25.29 10.89 -17.63
C ILE A 9 -26.73 10.36 -17.57
N TYR A 10 -27.08 9.41 -18.44
CA TYR A 10 -28.42 8.79 -18.42
C TYR A 10 -28.73 8.17 -17.04
N PHE A 11 -27.76 7.50 -16.42
CA PHE A 11 -27.92 6.88 -15.12
C PHE A 11 -28.18 7.89 -13.99
N ILE A 12 -27.52 9.05 -13.99
CA ILE A 12 -27.72 10.06 -12.93
C ILE A 12 -28.94 10.96 -13.18
N GLU A 13 -29.52 10.93 -14.38
CA GLU A 13 -30.71 11.70 -14.77
C GLU A 13 -32.02 10.91 -14.64
N ARG A 14 -31.94 9.60 -14.41
CA ARG A 14 -33.12 8.78 -14.19
C ARG A 14 -33.93 9.26 -12.98
N GLU A 15 -35.24 9.10 -13.08
CA GLU A 15 -36.13 9.30 -11.94
C GLU A 15 -35.75 8.33 -10.81
N GLY A 16 -35.65 8.85 -9.58
CA GLY A 16 -35.27 8.08 -8.39
C GLY A 16 -33.76 7.88 -8.18
N PHE A 17 -32.89 8.54 -8.93
CA PHE A 17 -31.45 8.55 -8.63
C PHE A 17 -31.16 9.20 -7.27
N ASP A 18 -30.44 8.48 -6.40
CA ASP A 18 -29.94 9.01 -5.13
C ASP A 18 -28.44 9.28 -5.21
N LYS A 19 -28.06 10.57 -5.21
CA LYS A 19 -26.65 10.99 -5.21
C LYS A 19 -25.87 10.53 -3.98
N ASN A 20 -26.54 10.28 -2.87
CA ASN A 20 -25.93 9.83 -1.63
C ASN A 20 -25.90 8.30 -1.50
N GLN A 21 -26.33 7.58 -2.55
CA GLN A 21 -26.31 6.14 -2.57
C GLN A 21 -24.89 5.65 -2.28
N LYS A 22 -24.80 4.70 -1.34
CA LYS A 22 -23.55 4.03 -1.02
C LYS A 22 -23.63 2.55 -1.35
N LEU A 23 -22.54 2.02 -1.91
CA LEU A 23 -22.41 0.62 -2.28
C LEU A 23 -21.54 -0.11 -1.25
N ARG A 24 -22.05 -1.22 -0.73
CA ARG A 24 -21.26 -2.22 0.01
C ARG A 24 -20.99 -3.39 -0.91
N SER A 25 -19.72 -3.74 -1.06
CA SER A 25 -19.31 -4.84 -1.94
C SER A 25 -18.00 -5.42 -1.45
N SER A 26 -17.89 -6.76 -1.52
CA SER A 26 -16.65 -7.48 -1.23
C SER A 26 -15.56 -7.24 -2.29
N PHE A 27 -15.89 -6.61 -3.42
CA PHE A 27 -14.92 -6.25 -4.46
C PHE A 27 -14.08 -5.02 -4.12
N TYR A 28 -14.47 -4.24 -3.12
CA TYR A 28 -13.73 -3.05 -2.70
C TYR A 28 -13.04 -3.28 -1.36
N PRO A 29 -11.99 -2.50 -1.03
CA PRO A 29 -11.35 -2.57 0.28
C PRO A 29 -12.38 -2.45 1.40
N TYR A 30 -12.20 -3.17 2.51
CA TYR A 30 -13.12 -3.14 3.66
C TYR A 30 -14.59 -3.40 3.29
N SER A 31 -14.97 -4.66 3.12
CA SER A 31 -16.33 -5.10 2.73
C SER A 31 -17.48 -4.55 3.59
N ASN A 32 -17.21 -4.17 4.85
CA ASN A 32 -18.20 -3.58 5.77
C ASN A 32 -18.41 -2.07 5.55
N LYS A 33 -17.51 -1.39 4.83
CA LYS A 33 -17.61 0.04 4.51
C LYS A 33 -18.45 0.23 3.25
N ALA A 34 -19.27 1.27 3.26
CA ALA A 34 -20.08 1.65 2.11
C ALA A 34 -19.42 2.83 1.39
N TYR A 35 -19.30 2.74 0.07
CA TYR A 35 -18.61 3.70 -0.78
C TYR A 35 -19.57 4.54 -1.59
N SER A 36 -19.35 5.85 -1.66
CA SER A 36 -20.09 6.74 -2.54
C SER A 36 -19.70 6.55 -4.00
N LEU A 37 -20.56 6.98 -4.92
CA LEU A 37 -20.28 6.94 -6.35
C LEU A 37 -19.02 7.75 -6.73
N LEU A 38 -18.75 8.84 -5.99
CA LEU A 38 -17.55 9.66 -6.16
C LEU A 38 -16.28 8.88 -5.77
N GLU A 39 -16.31 8.19 -4.62
CA GLU A 39 -15.21 7.36 -4.12
C GLU A 39 -14.90 6.20 -5.07
N LEU A 40 -15.94 5.55 -5.61
CA LEU A 40 -15.78 4.52 -6.63
C LEU A 40 -15.23 5.09 -7.94
N GLY A 41 -15.61 6.32 -8.29
CA GLY A 41 -15.03 7.06 -9.41
C GLY A 41 -13.52 7.22 -9.27
N CYS A 42 -13.02 7.52 -8.06
CA CYS A 42 -11.58 7.61 -7.78
C CYS A 42 -10.87 6.25 -7.86
N TYR A 43 -11.49 5.21 -7.29
CA TYR A 43 -10.92 3.86 -7.33
C TYR A 43 -10.77 3.34 -8.75
N HIS A 44 -11.82 3.50 -9.56
CA HIS A 44 -11.76 3.04 -10.94
C HIS A 44 -10.94 3.99 -11.79
N GLY A 45 -10.97 5.30 -11.57
CA GLY A 45 -10.33 6.28 -12.47
C GLY A 45 -11.33 6.86 -13.47
N ALA A 46 -12.61 6.90 -13.10
CA ALA A 46 -13.68 7.40 -13.94
C ALA A 46 -13.69 8.93 -13.95
N VAL A 47 -12.69 9.54 -14.59
CA VAL A 47 -12.39 10.99 -14.55
C VAL A 47 -13.60 11.84 -14.93
N ASP A 48 -14.30 11.49 -16.02
CA ASP A 48 -15.48 12.24 -16.46
C ASP A 48 -16.64 12.14 -15.47
N CYS A 49 -16.87 10.94 -14.92
CA CYS A 49 -17.90 10.71 -13.92
C CYS A 49 -17.58 11.47 -12.63
N PHE A 50 -16.33 11.44 -12.19
CA PHE A 50 -15.85 12.17 -11.02
C PHE A 50 -16.08 13.68 -11.17
N LYS A 51 -15.65 14.26 -12.30
CA LYS A 51 -15.85 15.69 -12.59
C LYS A 51 -17.34 16.05 -12.61
N LEU A 52 -18.16 15.22 -13.25
CA LEU A 52 -19.61 15.43 -13.33
C LEU A 52 -20.28 15.37 -11.96
N LEU A 53 -19.88 14.44 -11.09
CA LEU A 53 -20.43 14.32 -9.74
C LEU A 53 -20.09 15.53 -8.87
N ILE A 54 -18.89 16.09 -9.02
CA ILE A 54 -18.50 17.31 -8.31
C ILE A 54 -19.33 18.48 -8.82
N THR A 55 -19.36 18.71 -10.13
CA THR A 55 -19.99 19.92 -10.70
C THR A 55 -21.51 19.92 -10.65
N LYS A 56 -22.16 18.75 -10.79
CA LYS A 56 -23.63 18.66 -10.83
C LYS A 56 -24.27 18.56 -9.44
N PHE A 57 -23.56 17.98 -8.47
CA PHE A 57 -24.15 17.62 -7.17
C PHE A 57 -23.45 18.22 -5.95
N ASP A 58 -22.42 19.04 -6.16
CA ASP A 58 -21.54 19.58 -5.12
C ASP A 58 -20.96 18.47 -4.23
N SER A 59 -20.60 17.35 -4.85
CA SER A 59 -20.12 16.18 -4.13
C SER A 59 -18.79 16.51 -3.44
N LYS A 60 -18.74 16.34 -2.11
CA LYS A 60 -17.53 16.61 -1.34
C LYS A 60 -16.46 15.54 -1.60
N ILE A 61 -15.25 15.98 -1.96
CA ILE A 61 -14.06 15.11 -2.01
C ILE A 61 -13.70 14.70 -0.58
N THR A 62 -13.76 13.39 -0.29
CA THR A 62 -13.45 12.82 1.03
C THR A 62 -12.01 12.31 1.08
N GLN A 63 -11.48 12.05 2.29
CA GLN A 63 -10.18 11.36 2.42
C GLN A 63 -10.18 10.00 1.71
N THR A 64 -11.31 9.30 1.72
CA THR A 64 -11.46 8.00 1.04
C THR A 64 -11.39 8.13 -0.49
N CYS A 65 -11.78 9.26 -1.08
CA CYS A 65 -11.50 9.54 -2.50
C CYS A 65 -9.99 9.53 -2.78
N LEU A 66 -9.20 10.24 -1.96
CA LEU A 66 -7.75 10.31 -2.13
C LEU A 66 -7.09 8.94 -1.88
N GLU A 67 -7.50 8.23 -0.83
CA GLU A 67 -6.97 6.89 -0.53
C GLU A 67 -7.25 5.90 -1.68
N LEU A 68 -8.50 5.80 -2.14
CA LEU A 68 -8.86 4.87 -3.21
C LEU A 68 -8.19 5.20 -4.55
N LEU A 69 -7.84 6.46 -4.78
CA LEU A 69 -7.08 6.87 -5.95
C LEU A 69 -5.70 6.20 -5.99
N PHE A 70 -5.00 6.17 -4.86
CA PHE A 70 -3.69 5.50 -4.75
C PHE A 70 -3.80 4.00 -4.99
N LEU A 71 -4.89 3.39 -4.52
CA LEU A 71 -5.14 1.97 -4.74
C LEU A 71 -5.50 1.66 -6.19
N GLY A 72 -6.28 2.54 -6.83
CA GLY A 72 -6.71 2.40 -8.21
C GLY A 72 -5.64 2.70 -9.25
N GLY A 73 -4.53 3.35 -8.86
CA GLY A 73 -3.45 3.72 -9.79
C GLY A 73 -3.76 4.96 -10.65
N ASN A 74 -4.72 5.81 -10.26
CA ASN A 74 -5.29 6.82 -11.15
C ASN A 74 -4.71 8.23 -10.95
N GLN A 75 -3.71 8.60 -11.75
CA GLN A 75 -3.01 9.88 -11.61
C GLN A 75 -3.85 11.11 -12.00
N GLU A 76 -4.76 10.99 -12.98
CA GLU A 76 -5.48 12.14 -13.55
C GLU A 76 -6.39 12.88 -12.56
N ILE A 77 -6.94 12.17 -11.57
CA ILE A 77 -7.84 12.73 -10.55
C ILE A 77 -7.02 13.31 -9.37
N MET A 78 -5.74 12.97 -9.27
CA MET A 78 -4.91 13.18 -8.08
C MET A 78 -4.76 14.66 -7.75
N SER A 79 -4.43 15.48 -8.76
CA SER A 79 -4.23 16.92 -8.59
C SER A 79 -5.48 17.63 -8.08
N GLU A 80 -6.68 17.14 -8.41
CA GLU A 80 -7.93 17.68 -7.89
C GLU A 80 -8.16 17.27 -6.44
N CYS A 81 -7.96 15.99 -6.10
CA CYS A 81 -8.12 15.51 -4.73
C CYS A 81 -7.15 16.18 -3.75
N LEU A 82 -5.89 16.40 -4.16
CA LEU A 82 -4.84 17.02 -3.33
C LEU A 82 -5.11 18.50 -2.99
N LYS A 83 -6.02 19.19 -3.69
CA LYS A 83 -6.44 20.54 -3.33
C LYS A 83 -7.22 20.58 -2.01
N TYR A 84 -7.88 19.48 -1.65
CA TYR A 84 -8.82 19.41 -0.53
C TYR A 84 -8.39 18.44 0.56
N GLN A 85 -7.55 17.45 0.23
CA GLN A 85 -7.15 16.38 1.12
C GLN A 85 -5.63 16.23 1.14
N GLN A 86 -5.10 15.77 2.26
CA GLN A 86 -3.68 15.50 2.44
C GLN A 86 -3.41 14.00 2.45
N PRO A 87 -2.37 13.51 1.78
CA PRO A 87 -1.98 12.12 1.87
C PRO A 87 -1.68 11.69 3.31
N ASN A 88 -2.08 10.47 3.66
CA ASN A 88 -1.88 9.88 4.97
C ASN A 88 -1.17 8.51 4.85
N LYS A 89 -0.95 7.82 5.98
CA LYS A 89 -0.36 6.47 5.96
C LYS A 89 -1.13 5.50 5.05
N LYS A 90 -2.47 5.59 5.00
CA LYS A 90 -3.30 4.73 4.15
C LYS A 90 -3.03 4.94 2.66
N CYS A 91 -2.74 6.17 2.24
CA CYS A 91 -2.31 6.46 0.87
C CYS A 91 -1.02 5.70 0.51
N MET A 92 -0.03 5.66 1.41
CA MET A 92 1.22 4.90 1.19
C MET A 92 0.96 3.40 1.14
N GLU A 93 0.18 2.86 2.07
CA GLU A 93 -0.22 1.44 2.05
C GLU A 93 -0.88 1.08 0.71
N TYR A 94 -1.78 1.92 0.21
CA TYR A 94 -2.46 1.69 -1.06
C TYR A 94 -1.58 1.88 -2.28
N ALA A 95 -0.59 2.78 -2.25
CA ALA A 95 0.42 2.89 -3.29
C ALA A 95 1.31 1.64 -3.38
N ILE A 96 1.67 1.06 -2.23
CA ILE A 96 2.39 -0.23 -2.17
C ILE A 96 1.51 -1.36 -2.71
N ILE A 97 0.23 -1.43 -2.30
CA ILE A 97 -0.70 -2.47 -2.77
C ILE A 97 -0.94 -2.39 -4.28
N SER A 98 -0.99 -1.18 -4.84
CA SER A 98 -1.23 -0.99 -6.29
C SER A 98 0.00 -1.24 -7.16
N HIS A 99 1.16 -1.56 -6.56
CA HIS A 99 2.43 -1.69 -7.27
C HIS A 99 2.77 -0.45 -8.12
N ASN A 100 2.40 0.74 -7.66
CA ASN A 100 2.69 2.00 -8.35
C ASN A 100 3.87 2.70 -7.69
N ILE A 101 5.07 2.48 -8.21
CA ILE A 101 6.31 3.01 -7.65
C ILE A 101 6.40 4.55 -7.72
N ASP A 102 5.77 5.17 -8.72
CA ASP A 102 5.70 6.63 -8.84
C ASP A 102 4.90 7.21 -7.67
N PHE A 103 3.81 6.55 -7.28
CA PHE A 103 3.05 6.95 -6.09
C PHE A 103 3.82 6.75 -4.79
N VAL A 104 4.52 5.64 -4.64
CA VAL A 104 5.32 5.37 -3.44
C VAL A 104 6.42 6.43 -3.29
N THR A 105 7.16 6.70 -4.36
CA THR A 105 8.23 7.71 -4.36
C THR A 105 7.69 9.13 -4.17
N PHE A 106 6.57 9.48 -4.83
CA PHE A 106 5.87 10.75 -4.62
C PHE A 106 5.47 10.96 -3.15
N LEU A 107 4.81 9.97 -2.54
CA LEU A 107 4.38 10.06 -1.14
C LEU A 107 5.56 10.13 -0.16
N MET A 108 6.63 9.40 -0.45
CA MET A 108 7.84 9.41 0.38
C MET A 108 8.55 10.76 0.29
N ASN A 109 8.76 11.29 -0.92
CA ASN A 109 9.60 12.46 -1.13
C ASN A 109 8.86 13.78 -0.84
N GLU A 110 7.61 13.92 -1.31
CA GLU A 110 6.86 15.18 -1.21
C GLU A 110 6.14 15.32 0.13
N TYR A 111 5.75 14.22 0.76
CA TYR A 111 4.97 14.21 2.00
C TYR A 111 5.70 13.59 3.19
N ASN A 112 6.93 13.08 3.01
CA ASN A 112 7.72 12.42 4.05
C ASN A 112 6.96 11.26 4.72
N ILE A 113 6.11 10.56 3.95
CA ILE A 113 5.35 9.42 4.47
C ILE A 113 6.26 8.19 4.41
N LYS A 114 6.46 7.54 5.55
CA LYS A 114 7.33 6.36 5.67
C LYS A 114 6.73 5.15 4.97
N ILE A 115 7.57 4.43 4.24
CA ILE A 115 7.25 3.11 3.67
C ILE A 115 7.19 2.08 4.80
N ASP A 116 6.16 1.24 4.77
CA ASP A 116 5.94 0.16 5.73
C ASP A 116 6.44 -1.17 5.12
N LEU A 117 7.57 -1.67 5.61
CA LEU A 117 8.25 -2.85 5.04
C LEU A 117 7.41 -4.13 5.18
N GLU A 118 6.58 -4.23 6.21
CA GLU A 118 5.66 -5.36 6.38
C GLU A 118 4.64 -5.40 5.25
N TYR A 119 4.11 -4.23 4.86
CA TYR A 119 3.23 -4.10 3.70
C TYR A 119 3.94 -4.44 2.39
N CYS A 120 5.20 -4.00 2.20
CA CYS A 120 5.98 -4.37 1.03
C CYS A 120 6.08 -5.90 0.90
N GLY A 121 6.40 -6.60 1.99
CA GLY A 121 6.49 -8.05 2.02
C GLY A 121 5.13 -8.74 1.79
N ARG A 122 4.09 -8.34 2.54
CA ARG A 122 2.75 -8.93 2.47
C ARG A 122 2.12 -8.86 1.08
N PHE A 123 2.39 -7.79 0.35
CA PHE A 123 1.91 -7.59 -1.03
C PHE A 123 2.96 -7.93 -2.09
N ASN A 124 4.09 -8.53 -1.70
CA ASN A 124 5.18 -8.90 -2.61
C ASN A 124 5.67 -7.74 -3.50
N ASN A 125 5.67 -6.51 -2.97
CA ASN A 125 6.14 -5.31 -3.65
C ASN A 125 7.61 -5.04 -3.30
N LEU A 126 8.49 -5.77 -3.97
CA LEU A 126 9.94 -5.65 -3.79
C LEU A 126 10.46 -4.26 -4.21
N GLU A 127 9.85 -3.62 -5.21
CA GLU A 127 10.27 -2.29 -5.68
C GLU A 127 10.13 -1.25 -4.57
N SER A 128 9.01 -1.25 -3.84
CA SER A 128 8.78 -0.34 -2.71
C SER A 128 9.74 -0.62 -1.55
N PHE A 129 10.04 -1.89 -1.30
CA PHE A 129 11.07 -2.29 -0.33
C PHE A 129 12.45 -1.73 -0.73
N LEU A 130 12.83 -1.84 -2.00
CA LEU A 130 14.11 -1.31 -2.49
C LEU A 130 14.16 0.22 -2.47
N VAL A 131 13.04 0.92 -2.70
CA VAL A 131 12.96 2.38 -2.50
C VAL A 131 13.26 2.75 -1.04
N TYR A 132 12.66 2.04 -0.07
CA TYR A 132 12.99 2.25 1.34
C TYR A 132 14.48 2.02 1.61
N PHE A 133 15.04 0.91 1.12
CA PHE A 133 16.44 0.59 1.32
C PHE A 133 17.37 1.66 0.74
N ASN A 134 17.14 2.07 -0.51
CA ASN A 134 17.94 3.09 -1.18
C ASN A 134 17.94 4.43 -0.43
N GLN A 135 16.82 4.79 0.20
CA GLN A 135 16.69 6.06 0.90
C GLN A 135 17.32 6.04 2.30
N THR A 136 17.26 4.90 2.98
CA THR A 136 17.62 4.79 4.41
C THR A 136 18.98 4.15 4.62
N ASN A 137 19.45 3.31 3.69
CA ASN A 137 20.58 2.41 3.85
C ASN A 137 20.51 1.58 5.15
N ASP A 138 19.30 1.26 5.62
CA ASP A 138 19.08 0.52 6.87
C ASP A 138 19.21 -0.99 6.61
N PHE A 139 20.45 -1.47 6.57
CA PHE A 139 20.79 -2.87 6.29
C PHE A 139 20.13 -3.84 7.26
N ASN A 140 20.17 -3.53 8.55
CA ASN A 140 19.66 -4.44 9.59
C ASN A 140 18.14 -4.58 9.49
N LYS A 141 17.42 -3.47 9.34
CA LYS A 141 15.97 -3.54 9.21
C LYS A 141 15.55 -4.18 7.89
N CYS A 142 16.20 -3.82 6.78
CA CYS A 142 15.93 -4.46 5.50
C CYS A 142 16.23 -5.97 5.53
N PHE A 143 17.28 -6.40 6.23
CA PHE A 143 17.58 -7.81 6.44
C PHE A 143 16.41 -8.55 7.10
N ILE A 144 15.90 -8.06 8.23
CA ILE A 144 14.77 -8.69 8.95
C ILE A 144 13.55 -8.80 8.03
N TYR A 145 13.12 -7.70 7.41
CA TYR A 145 11.90 -7.69 6.59
C TYR A 145 12.08 -8.38 5.23
N SER A 146 13.31 -8.61 4.78
CA SER A 146 13.56 -9.37 3.54
C SER A 146 13.11 -10.83 3.65
N MET A 147 13.02 -11.37 4.87
CA MET A 147 12.58 -12.75 5.14
C MET A 147 11.15 -13.00 4.66
N ILE A 148 10.33 -11.95 4.60
CA ILE A 148 8.95 -12.00 4.13
C ILE A 148 8.86 -12.39 2.66
N PHE A 149 9.85 -12.00 1.84
CA PHE A 149 9.86 -12.28 0.41
C PHE A 149 10.32 -13.71 0.09
N GLY A 150 10.94 -14.42 1.04
CA GLY A 150 11.52 -15.75 0.81
C GLY A 150 12.63 -15.77 -0.24
N LEU A 151 13.27 -14.63 -0.51
CA LEU A 151 14.31 -14.50 -1.53
C LEU A 151 15.70 -14.66 -0.92
N LEU A 152 16.34 -15.80 -1.17
CA LEU A 152 17.68 -16.10 -0.67
C LEU A 152 18.74 -15.07 -1.14
N SER A 153 18.58 -14.53 -2.35
CA SER A 153 19.49 -13.50 -2.86
C SER A 153 19.48 -12.21 -2.04
N LEU A 154 18.33 -11.81 -1.47
CA LEU A 154 18.26 -10.66 -0.56
C LEU A 154 18.96 -10.96 0.76
N TYR A 155 18.74 -12.16 1.31
CA TYR A 155 19.43 -12.62 2.51
C TYR A 155 20.96 -12.53 2.34
N GLU A 156 21.50 -13.15 1.29
CA GLU A 156 22.93 -13.19 1.01
C GLU A 156 23.49 -11.77 0.80
N TYR A 157 22.73 -10.92 0.11
CA TYR A 157 23.10 -9.52 -0.09
C TYR A 157 23.25 -8.79 1.26
N PHE A 158 22.26 -8.85 2.15
CA PHE A 158 22.34 -8.11 3.42
C PHE A 158 23.41 -8.67 4.38
N ILE A 159 23.54 -10.00 4.48
CA ILE A 159 24.58 -10.63 5.31
C ILE A 159 25.98 -10.28 4.80
N SER A 160 26.21 -10.33 3.49
CA SER A 160 27.53 -9.99 2.92
C SER A 160 27.91 -8.52 3.13
N HIS A 161 26.93 -7.65 3.40
CA HIS A 161 27.14 -6.24 3.74
C HIS A 161 27.08 -5.97 5.27
N GLY A 162 27.16 -7.02 6.09
CA GLY A 162 27.33 -6.89 7.53
C GLY A 162 26.04 -6.67 8.32
N ALA A 163 24.88 -7.03 7.77
CA ALA A 163 23.65 -7.04 8.55
C ALA A 163 23.77 -7.97 9.78
N ASN A 164 23.30 -7.50 10.93
CA ASN A 164 23.31 -8.27 12.16
C ASN A 164 22.22 -9.36 12.12
N ILE A 165 22.65 -10.61 12.13
CA ILE A 165 21.75 -11.78 12.06
C ILE A 165 20.76 -11.86 13.24
N ASN A 166 21.12 -11.27 14.38
CA ASN A 166 20.32 -11.24 15.60
C ASN A 166 19.73 -9.85 15.87
N GLU A 167 19.69 -8.97 14.87
CA GLU A 167 18.98 -7.70 15.01
C GLU A 167 17.50 -7.96 15.36
N LYS A 168 16.95 -7.08 16.21
CA LYS A 168 15.55 -7.03 16.55
C LYS A 168 14.87 -5.82 15.91
N ASP A 169 13.64 -6.01 15.46
CA ASP A 169 12.80 -4.90 15.04
C ASP A 169 12.13 -4.22 16.26
N LYS A 170 11.18 -3.32 15.99
CA LYS A 170 10.47 -2.55 17.03
C LYS A 170 9.56 -3.39 17.96
N TYR A 171 9.35 -4.67 17.65
CA TYR A 171 8.58 -5.62 18.44
C TYR A 171 9.48 -6.69 19.09
N GLY A 172 10.80 -6.51 19.02
CA GLY A 172 11.75 -7.50 19.50
C GLY A 172 11.95 -8.69 18.53
N GLU A 173 11.31 -8.68 17.35
CA GLU A 173 11.33 -9.79 16.42
C GLU A 173 12.63 -9.82 15.60
N THR A 174 13.23 -11.00 15.47
CA THR A 174 14.43 -11.23 14.66
C THR A 174 14.08 -11.81 13.29
N ALA A 175 15.06 -11.86 12.37
CA ALA A 175 14.89 -12.54 11.08
C ALA A 175 14.37 -14.00 11.22
N LEU A 176 14.73 -14.69 12.31
CA LEU A 176 14.24 -16.05 12.58
C LEU A 176 12.75 -16.08 12.95
N HIS A 177 12.26 -15.09 13.70
CA HIS A 177 10.82 -14.94 13.98
C HIS A 177 10.03 -14.75 12.69
N PHE A 178 10.47 -13.84 11.82
CA PHE A 178 9.85 -13.63 10.51
C PHE A 178 9.90 -14.90 9.65
N ALA A 179 11.04 -15.57 9.54
CA ALA A 179 11.15 -16.81 8.76
C ALA A 179 10.18 -17.91 9.27
N ALA A 180 9.97 -18.00 10.59
CA ALA A 180 9.00 -18.91 11.18
C ALA A 180 7.53 -18.49 10.89
N ILE A 181 7.18 -17.21 11.06
CA ILE A 181 5.83 -16.67 10.78
C ILE A 181 5.42 -16.93 9.33
N TYR A 182 6.35 -16.75 8.39
CA TYR A 182 6.13 -16.95 6.96
C TYR A 182 6.40 -18.40 6.50
N ASN A 183 6.64 -19.33 7.42
CA ASN A 183 6.83 -20.76 7.16
C ASN A 183 7.94 -21.05 6.11
N SER A 184 9.01 -20.26 6.12
CA SER A 184 10.13 -20.40 5.19
C SER A 184 11.19 -21.33 5.78
N LYS A 185 10.98 -22.64 5.63
CA LYS A 185 11.89 -23.68 6.17
C LYS A 185 13.34 -23.48 5.72
N ASP A 186 13.55 -23.24 4.43
CA ASP A 186 14.89 -23.07 3.87
C ASP A 186 15.60 -21.85 4.48
N THR A 187 14.87 -20.75 4.67
CA THR A 187 15.39 -19.55 5.35
C THR A 187 15.71 -19.81 6.81
N VAL A 188 14.89 -20.59 7.53
CA VAL A 188 15.17 -20.98 8.92
C VAL A 188 16.47 -21.79 9.02
N GLU A 189 16.65 -22.79 8.18
CA GLU A 189 17.88 -23.62 8.17
C GLU A 189 19.12 -22.78 7.87
N ILE A 190 19.00 -21.85 6.91
CA ILE A 190 20.08 -20.93 6.56
C ILE A 190 20.39 -19.99 7.72
N LEU A 191 19.41 -19.36 8.35
CA LEU A 191 19.63 -18.49 9.51
C LEU A 191 20.33 -19.23 10.66
N ILE A 192 19.88 -20.45 10.99
CA ILE A 192 20.49 -21.26 12.05
C ILE A 192 21.93 -21.62 11.70
N SER A 193 22.20 -22.06 10.46
CA SER A 193 23.56 -22.40 10.03
C SER A 193 24.52 -21.20 10.06
N HIS A 194 24.01 -19.98 9.92
CA HIS A 194 24.78 -18.74 10.02
C HIS A 194 24.85 -18.15 11.44
N GLY A 195 24.35 -18.87 12.45
CA GLY A 195 24.50 -18.50 13.86
C GLY A 195 23.39 -17.59 14.42
N ALA A 196 22.20 -17.59 13.81
CA ALA A 196 21.04 -16.95 14.40
C ALA A 196 20.72 -17.58 15.77
N ASN A 197 20.48 -16.74 16.78
CA ASN A 197 20.14 -17.17 18.13
C ASN A 197 18.67 -17.63 18.17
N ILE A 198 18.48 -18.93 18.30
CA ILE A 198 17.17 -19.58 18.36
C ILE A 198 16.36 -19.25 19.63
N ASN A 199 17.02 -18.69 20.66
CA ASN A 199 16.41 -18.40 21.96
C ASN A 199 16.08 -16.91 22.15
N GLU A 200 16.20 -16.09 21.10
CA GLU A 200 15.74 -14.71 21.16
C GLU A 200 14.25 -14.66 21.43
N LYS A 201 13.84 -13.70 22.25
CA LYS A 201 12.44 -13.42 22.55
C LYS A 201 12.03 -12.11 21.90
N ASP A 202 10.82 -12.09 21.36
CA ASP A 202 10.11 -10.87 21.03
C ASP A 202 9.64 -10.17 22.33
N ASP A 203 8.98 -9.02 22.17
CA ASP A 203 8.54 -8.19 23.29
C ASP A 203 7.19 -8.64 23.91
N ASN A 204 6.60 -9.75 23.42
CA ASN A 204 5.32 -10.28 23.88
C ASN A 204 5.41 -11.15 25.15
#